data_AF-A0A7W7NVC4-F1
#
_entry.id   AF-A0A7W7NVC4-F1
#
_cell.length_a   1.000
_cell.length_b   1.000
_cell.length_c   1.000
_cell.angle_alpha   90.00
_cell.angle_beta   90.00
_cell.angle_gamma   90.00
#
_symmetry.space_group_name_H-M   'P 1'
#
loop_
_entity.id
_entity.type
_entity.pdbx_description
1 polymer ?
#
loop_
_entity_poly.entity_id
_entity_poly.type
_entity_poly.pdbx_seq_one_letter_code
_entity_poly.pdbx_strand_id
1 'polypeptide(L)' 'MRYGFRVELFGRPLAPIRDNIDEAQQDAVRLKMGDFDEDGRFYLDVGVELQPRPIRTAKAA' A
#
# COMPACT_ATOMS: atom_id res chain seq x y z
N MET A 1 8.92 6.83 -15.53
CA MET A 1 9.06 6.74 -14.06
C MET A 1 8.03 5.72 -13.59
N ARG A 2 8.44 4.66 -12.89
CA ARG A 2 7.52 3.62 -12.43
C ARG A 2 6.94 4.03 -11.08
N TYR A 3 5.65 3.77 -10.87
CA TYR A 3 4.97 4.02 -9.60
C TYR A 3 4.56 2.71 -8.97
N GLY A 4 4.62 2.68 -7.64
CA GLY A 4 4.10 1.63 -6.80
C GLY A 4 3.19 2.22 -5.74
N PHE A 5 2.68 1.38 -4.83
CA PHE A 5 1.78 1.78 -3.76
C PHE A 5 2.40 1.49 -2.40
N ARG A 6 2.16 2.35 -1.43
CA ARG A 6 2.64 2.17 -0.06
C ARG A 6 1.52 2.45 0.92
N VAL A 7 1.39 1.60 1.94
CA VAL A 7 0.50 1.84 3.07
C VAL A 7 1.07 2.96 3.94
N GLU A 8 0.27 4.00 4.15
CA GLU A 8 0.58 5.12 5.04
C GLU A 8 -0.55 5.32 6.05
N LEU A 9 -0.20 5.70 7.28
CA LEU A 9 -1.14 6.08 8.33
C LEU A 9 -0.88 7.54 8.71
N PHE A 10 -1.85 8.41 8.46
CA PHE A 10 -1.72 9.86 8.63
C PHE A 10 -0.43 10.42 7.98
N GLY A 11 -0.13 9.97 6.76
CA GLY A 11 1.05 10.36 5.98
C GLY A 11 2.38 9.74 6.45
N ARG A 12 2.36 8.85 7.44
CA ARG A 12 3.56 8.11 7.90
C ARG A 12 3.63 6.74 7.21
N PRO A 13 4.76 6.37 6.59
CA PRO A 13 4.88 5.07 5.94
C PRO A 13 4.92 3.92 6.94
N LEU A 14 4.14 2.87 6.67
CA LEU A 14 4.08 1.65 7.49
C LEU A 14 4.60 0.40 6.77
N ALA A 15 4.59 0.39 5.44
CA ALA A 15 5.00 -0.74 4.62
C ALA A 15 6.02 -0.31 3.54
N PRO A 16 6.72 -1.27 2.90
CA PRO A 16 7.49 -1.01 1.68
C PRO A 16 6.61 -0.49 0.54
N ILE A 17 7.25 0.06 -0.50
CA ILE A 17 6.55 0.34 -1.76
C ILE A 17 6.37 -0.99 -2.50
N ARG A 18 5.13 -1.30 -2.87
CA ARG A 18 4.78 -2.46 -3.69
C ARG A 18 4.56 -2.07 -5.13
N ASP A 19 4.89 -2.98 -6.01
CA ASP A 19 4.83 -2.76 -7.46
C ASP A 19 3.40 -2.77 -8.00
N ASN A 20 2.47 -3.38 -7.27
CA ASN A 20 1.05 -3.46 -7.59
C ASN A 20 0.19 -3.13 -6.36
N ILE A 21 -1.08 -2.81 -6.61
CA ILE A 21 -2.00 -2.41 -5.54
C ILE A 21 -2.39 -3.60 -4.65
N ASP A 22 -2.52 -4.80 -5.21
CA ASP A 22 -2.97 -6.00 -4.50
C ASP A 22 -1.99 -6.40 -3.37
N GLU A 23 -0.68 -6.33 -3.63
CA GLU A 23 0.36 -6.52 -2.62
C GLU A 23 0.30 -5.45 -1.52
N ALA A 24 -0.01 -4.20 -1.88
CA ALA A 24 -0.16 -3.12 -0.91
C ALA A 24 -1.42 -3.29 -0.06
N GLN A 25 -2.51 -3.79 -0.64
CA GLN A 25 -3.72 -4.19 0.08
C GLN A 25 -3.42 -5.32 1.06
N GLN A 26 -2.70 -6.36 0.62
CA GLN A 26 -2.28 -7.45 1.51
C GLN A 26 -1.42 -6.95 2.67
N ASP A 27 -0.54 -5.97 2.44
CA ASP A 27 0.23 -5.35 3.52
C ASP A 27 -0.68 -4.60 4.51
N ALA A 28 -1.69 -3.87 4.03
CA ALA A 28 -2.68 -3.23 4.89
C ALA A 28 -3.46 -4.25 5.74
N VAL A 29 -3.87 -5.38 5.15
CA VAL A 29 -4.51 -6.48 5.89
C VAL A 29 -3.57 -7.08 6.94
N ARG A 30 -2.30 -7.37 6.59
CA ARG A 30 -1.31 -7.89 7.54
C ARG A 30 -1.05 -6.92 8.71
N LEU A 31 -1.14 -5.63 8.46
CA LEU A 31 -1.00 -4.58 9.47
C LEU A 31 -2.28 -4.35 10.29
N LYS A 32 -3.38 -5.04 9.98
CA LYS A 32 -4.72 -4.82 10.56
C LYS A 32 -5.18 -3.37 10.39
N MET A 33 -5.03 -2.86 9.16
CA MET A 33 -5.31 -1.48 8.76
C MET A 33 -6.28 -1.41 7.57
N GLY A 34 -6.86 -2.54 7.20
CA GLY A 34 -7.79 -2.73 6.10
C GLY A 34 -8.19 -4.20 6.00
N ASP A 35 -9.30 -4.46 5.33
CA ASP A 35 -9.81 -5.81 5.11
C ASP A 35 -10.71 -5.83 3.86
N PHE A 36 -11.29 -6.99 3.57
CA PHE A 36 -12.29 -7.16 2.53
C PHE A 36 -13.67 -7.35 3.17
N ASP A 37 -14.70 -6.73 2.60
CA ASP A 37 -16.09 -6.97 3.01
C ASP A 37 -16.61 -8.33 2.48
N GLU A 38 -17.87 -8.65 2.80
CA GLU A 38 -18.51 -9.90 2.37
C GLU A 38 -18.63 -10.04 0.84
N ASP A 39 -18.60 -8.91 0.11
CA ASP A 39 -18.63 -8.85 -1.36
C ASP A 39 -17.20 -8.89 -1.97
N GLY A 40 -16.17 -8.99 -1.13
CA GLY A 40 -14.77 -8.96 -1.56
C GLY A 40 -14.26 -7.58 -1.94
N ARG A 41 -14.93 -6.50 -1.53
CA ARG A 41 -14.44 -5.13 -1.73
C ARG A 41 -13.47 -4.76 -0.62
N PHE A 42 -12.31 -4.28 -1.05
CA PHE A 42 -11.28 -3.83 -0.12
C PHE A 42 -11.64 -2.48 0.50
N TYR A 43 -11.45 -2.35 1.81
CA TYR A 43 -11.56 -1.10 2.55
C TYR A 43 -10.37 -0.90 3.48
N LEU A 44 -10.16 0.37 3.86
CA LEU A 44 -9.09 0.81 4.74
C LEU A 44 -9.65 1.41 6.02
N ASP A 45 -8.92 1.24 7.11
CA ASP A 45 -9.25 1.92 8.36
C ASP A 45 -9.04 3.43 8.24
N VAL A 46 -9.68 4.18 9.14
CA VAL A 46 -9.61 5.64 9.14
C VAL A 46 -8.18 6.13 9.24
N GLY A 47 -7.79 7.01 8.32
CA GLY A 47 -6.46 7.61 8.25
C GLY A 47 -5.41 6.75 7.55
N VAL A 48 -5.77 5.54 7.10
CA VAL A 48 -4.91 4.68 6.30
C VAL A 48 -5.13 4.97 4.82
N GLU A 49 -4.03 5.07 4.07
CA GLU A 49 -4.04 5.40 2.65
C GLU A 49 -3.06 4.50 1.88
N LEU A 50 -3.45 4.08 0.67
CA LEU A 50 -2.55 3.47 -0.30
C LEU A 50 -1.97 4.57 -1.20
N GLN A 51 -0.85 5.14 -0.78
CA GLN A 51 -0.23 6.28 -1.44
C GLN A 51 0.63 5.83 -2.64
N PRO A 52 0.39 6.38 -3.85
CA PRO A 52 1.26 6.13 -4.99
C PRO A 52 2.63 6.78 -4.77
N ARG A 53 3.71 6.01 -4.87
CA ARG A 53 5.09 6.45 -4.67
C ARG A 53 5.96 6.06 -5.88
N PRO A 54 6.90 6.92 -6.30
CA PRO A 54 7.83 6.57 -7.36
C PRO A 54 8.76 5.45 -6.88
N ILE A 55 8.84 4.37 -7.66
CA ILE A 55 9.85 3.32 -7.45
C ILE A 55 11.13 3.82 -8.11
N ARG A 56 12.12 4.15 -7.28
CA ARG A 56 13.48 4.37 -7.79
C ARG A 56 14.05 2.99 -8.11
N THR A 57 14.05 2.62 -9.39
CA THR A 57 14.91 1.54 -9.87
C THR A 57 16.33 1.97 -9.54
N ALA A 58 16.99 1.30 -8.59
CA ALA A 58 18.41 1.48 -8.41
C ALA A 58 19.05 1.15 -9.77
N LYS A 59 19.70 2.14 -10.38
CA LYS A 59 20.50 1.92 -11.58
C LYS A 59 21.52 0.85 -11.19
N ALA A 60 21.44 -0.34 -11.78
CA ALA A 60 22.45 -1.37 -11.59
C ALA A 60 23.80 -0.72 -11.90
N ALA A 61 24.67 -0.69 -10.89
CA ALA A 61 26.03 -0.18 -11.00
C ALA A 61 26.89 -1.16 -11.79
#